data_AF-A0A6G7WX08-F1
#
_entry.id   AF-A0A6G7WX08-F1
#
_cell.length_a   1.000
_cell.length_b   1.000
_cell.length_c   1.000
_cell.angle_alpha   90.00
_cell.angle_beta   90.00
_cell.angle_gamma   90.00
#
_symmetry.space_group_name_H-M   'P 1'
#
loop_
_entity.id
_entity.type
_entity.pdbx_description
1 polymer ?
#
loop_
_entity_poly.entity_id
_entity_poly.type
_entity_poly.pdbx_seq_one_letter_code
_entity_poly.pdbx_strand_id
1 'polypeptide(L)'
;MKNKYQEALDDFESVYRNVTLDDDLTNEKRDVLQGLIDKETPMKPVKNSYGDYLCGKCNNLVWENFTPDRHERCNDKECGQVVDWSDEK
;
A
#
# COMPACT_ATOMS: atom_id res chain seq x y z
N MET A 1 -4.72 4.35 12.85
CA MET A 1 -4.95 3.09 13.60
C MET A 1 -4.54 1.95 12.68
N LYS A 2 -3.55 1.13 13.03
CA LYS A 2 -3.17 -0.02 12.21
C LYS A 2 -4.23 -1.12 12.41
N ASN A 3 -4.61 -1.81 11.34
CA ASN A 3 -5.47 -2.99 11.46
C ASN A 3 -4.61 -4.21 11.83
N LYS A 4 -5.23 -5.28 12.34
CA LYS A 4 -4.55 -6.51 12.77
C LYS A 4 -3.75 -7.21 11.66
N TYR A 5 -4.13 -7.03 10.39
CA TYR A 5 -3.38 -7.59 9.26
C TYR A 5 -2.15 -6.75 8.92
N GLN A 6 -2.20 -5.43 9.11
CA GLN A 6 -1.04 -4.56 9.01
C GLN A 6 -0.04 -4.89 10.12
N GLU A 7 -0.50 -5.15 11.35
CA GLU A 7 0.36 -5.65 12.43
C GLU A 7 0.99 -7.01 12.07
N ALA A 8 0.20 -7.95 11.53
CA ALA A 8 0.72 -9.25 11.09
C ALA A 8 1.73 -9.15 9.94
N LEU A 9 1.55 -8.20 9.00
CA LEU A 9 2.51 -7.93 7.94
C LEU A 9 3.79 -7.32 8.50
N ASP A 10 3.68 -6.35 9.42
CA ASP A 10 4.84 -5.73 10.06
C ASP A 10 5.66 -6.76 10.85
N ASP A 11 5.01 -7.67 11.59
CA ASP A 11 5.64 -8.78 12.30
C ASP A 11 6.31 -9.77 11.34
N PHE A 12 5.61 -10.12 10.25
CA PHE A 12 6.15 -10.97 9.19
C PHE A 12 7.41 -10.35 8.57
N GLU A 13 7.40 -9.08 8.20
CA GLU A 13 8.59 -8.42 7.65
C GLU A 13 9.74 -8.31 8.66
N SER A 14 9.43 -8.06 9.93
CA SER A 14 10.43 -7.97 11.01
C SER A 14 11.17 -9.29 11.24
N VAL A 15 10.45 -10.41 11.22
CA VAL A 15 11.05 -11.74 11.42
C VAL A 15 11.90 -12.16 10.22
N TYR A 16 11.47 -11.79 9.00
CA TYR A 16 12.08 -12.27 7.76
C TYR A 16 13.20 -11.36 7.23
N ARG A 17 13.36 -10.14 7.77
CA ARG A 17 14.41 -9.17 7.38
C ARG A 17 15.84 -9.70 7.43
N ASN A 18 16.07 -10.77 8.21
CA ASN A 18 17.41 -11.34 8.48
C ASN A 18 17.55 -12.82 8.10
N VAL A 19 16.57 -13.42 7.42
CA VAL A 19 16.59 -14.86 7.10
C VAL A 19 16.49 -15.04 5.58
N THR A 20 17.46 -15.75 5.01
CA THR A 20 17.37 -16.22 3.62
C THR A 20 16.39 -17.39 3.58
N LEU A 21 15.14 -17.10 3.25
CA LEU A 21 14.10 -18.11 3.04
C LEU A 21 13.81 -18.27 1.56
N ASP A 22 13.04 -19.30 1.24
CA ASP A 22 12.46 -19.48 -0.08
C ASP A 22 11.63 -18.23 -0.44
N ASP A 23 12.14 -17.47 -1.41
CA ASP A 23 11.60 -16.16 -1.80
C ASP A 23 10.15 -16.29 -2.28
N ASP A 24 9.78 -17.42 -2.90
CA ASP A 24 8.46 -17.61 -3.49
C ASP A 24 7.37 -17.75 -2.41
N LEU A 25 7.61 -18.55 -1.37
CA LEU A 25 6.68 -18.71 -0.26
C LEU A 25 6.55 -17.40 0.56
N THR A 26 7.65 -16.66 0.69
CA THR A 26 7.68 -15.39 1.43
C THR A 26 6.87 -14.30 0.71
N ASN A 27 6.98 -14.24 -0.62
CA ASN A 27 6.20 -13.33 -1.45
C ASN A 27 4.71 -13.69 -1.46
N GLU A 28 4.35 -14.97 -1.56
CA GLU A 28 2.95 -15.40 -1.54
C GLU A 28 2.25 -15.01 -0.23
N LYS A 29 2.90 -15.20 0.92
CA LYS A 29 2.33 -14.81 2.22
C LYS A 29 2.21 -13.30 2.39
N ARG A 30 3.18 -12.55 1.87
CA ARG A 30 3.14 -11.09 1.83
C ARG A 30 1.94 -10.61 1.00
N ASP A 31 1.73 -11.18 -0.18
CA ASP A 31 0.62 -10.81 -1.07
C ASP A 31 -0.75 -11.10 -0.45
N VAL A 32 -0.88 -12.23 0.24
CA VAL A 32 -2.12 -12.58 0.98
C VAL A 32 -2.40 -11.57 2.09
N LEU A 33 -1.40 -11.25 2.92
CA LEU A 33 -1.56 -10.28 4.01
C LEU A 33 -1.89 -8.89 3.46
N GLN A 34 -1.21 -8.47 2.39
CA GLN A 34 -1.49 -7.20 1.73
C GLN A 34 -2.93 -7.16 1.20
N GLY A 35 -3.41 -8.23 0.55
CA GLY A 35 -4.78 -8.32 0.07
C GLY A 35 -5.84 -8.27 1.18
N LEU A 36 -5.52 -8.72 2.40
CA LEU A 36 -6.39 -8.59 3.57
C LEU A 36 -6.40 -7.15 4.11
N ILE A 37 -5.25 -6.48 4.13
CA ILE A 37 -5.13 -5.05 4.50
C ILE A 37 -5.95 -4.19 3.54
N ASP A 38 -5.83 -4.45 2.24
CA ASP A 38 -6.51 -3.68 1.20
C ASP A 38 -8.04 -3.81 1.31
N LYS A 39 -8.54 -4.98 1.74
CA LYS A 39 -9.98 -5.21 1.99
C LYS A 39 -10.49 -4.54 3.26
N GLU A 40 -9.70 -4.57 4.34
CA GLU A 40 -10.16 -4.11 5.66
C GLU A 40 -9.92 -2.61 5.87
N THR A 41 -8.93 -2.03 5.19
CA THR A 41 -8.63 -0.60 5.23
C THR A 41 -8.22 -0.05 3.86
N PRO A 42 -9.17 0.11 2.92
CA PRO A 42 -8.92 0.91 1.72
C PRO A 42 -8.47 2.32 2.10
N MET A 43 -7.39 2.79 1.48
CA MET A 43 -6.83 4.12 1.73
C MET A 43 -7.27 5.07 0.62
N LYS A 44 -7.97 6.14 0.99
CA LYS A 44 -8.33 7.20 0.03
C LYS A 44 -7.15 8.12 -0.21
N PRO A 45 -6.86 8.48 -1.48
CA PRO A 45 -5.81 9.43 -1.80
C PRO A 45 -6.20 10.84 -1.35
N VAL A 46 -5.20 11.68 -1.10
CA VAL A 46 -5.36 13.08 -0.68
C VAL A 46 -4.89 13.98 -1.80
N LYS A 47 -5.76 14.90 -2.24
CA LYS A 47 -5.42 15.88 -3.28
C LYS A 47 -4.59 17.03 -2.70
N ASN A 48 -3.47 17.34 -3.33
CA ASN A 48 -2.62 18.48 -2.97
C ASN A 48 -3.09 19.78 -3.68
N SER A 49 -2.43 20.91 -3.38
CA SER A 49 -2.74 22.22 -3.99
C SER A 49 -2.46 22.32 -5.50
N TYR A 50 -1.63 21.42 -6.04
CA TYR A 50 -1.30 21.35 -7.47
C TYR A 50 -2.30 20.47 -8.24
N GLY A 51 -3.20 19.79 -7.53
CA GLY A 51 -4.19 18.89 -8.10
C GLY A 51 -3.71 17.44 -8.21
N ASP A 52 -2.49 17.13 -7.78
CA ASP A 52 -1.99 15.76 -7.71
C ASP A 52 -2.57 15.01 -6.51
N TYR A 53 -2.54 13.69 -6.58
CA TYR A 53 -3.04 12.83 -5.54
C TYR A 53 -1.89 12.11 -4.85
N LEU A 54 -1.89 12.22 -3.54
CA LEU A 54 -0.89 11.65 -2.64
C LEU A 54 -1.50 10.49 -1.87
N CYS A 55 -0.66 9.53 -1.51
CA CYS A 55 -1.00 8.47 -0.57
C CYS A 55 -1.39 9.09 0.78
N GLY A 56 -2.59 8.80 1.27
CA GLY A 56 -3.06 9.29 2.57
C GLY A 56 -2.29 8.77 3.79
N LYS A 57 -1.39 7.79 3.62
CA LYS A 57 -0.55 7.23 4.70
C LYS A 57 0.87 7.81 4.72
N CYS A 58 1.54 7.88 3.58
CA CYS A 58 2.96 8.28 3.50
C CYS A 58 3.20 9.55 2.68
N ASN A 59 2.16 10.18 2.13
CA ASN A 59 2.22 11.37 1.28
C ASN A 59 3.04 11.22 -0.01
N ASN A 60 3.46 10.01 -0.38
CA ASN A 60 4.07 9.76 -1.68
C ASN A 60 3.04 9.87 -2.80
N LEU A 61 3.51 10.27 -3.98
CA LEU A 61 2.70 10.50 -5.16
C LEU A 61 2.07 9.19 -5.67
N VAL A 62 0.74 9.20 -5.84
CA VAL A 62 -0.02 8.05 -6.39
C VAL A 62 -0.69 8.37 -7.71
N TRP A 63 -0.86 9.65 -8.05
CA TRP A 63 -1.28 10.08 -9.38
C TRP A 63 -0.92 11.55 -9.58
N GLU A 64 -0.40 11.89 -10.77
CA GLU A 64 -0.17 13.27 -11.21
C GLU A 64 -1.37 13.72 -12.03
N ASN A 65 -1.83 14.95 -11.82
CA ASN A 65 -3.05 15.47 -12.46
C ASN A 65 -3.00 15.46 -14.01
N PHE A 66 -1.81 15.33 -14.60
CA PHE A 66 -1.56 15.35 -16.05
C PHE A 66 -1.18 13.99 -16.63
N THR A 67 -1.12 12.92 -15.82
CA THR A 67 -0.84 11.57 -16.32
C THR A 67 -2.13 10.75 -16.39
N PRO A 68 -2.26 9.84 -17.37
CA PRO A 68 -3.44 8.97 -17.46
C PRO A 68 -3.42 7.85 -16.39
N ASP A 69 -2.24 7.51 -15.87
CA ASP A 69 -2.04 6.30 -15.07
C ASP A 69 -2.14 6.61 -13.57
N ARG A 70 -3.30 6.31 -12.99
CA ARG A 70 -3.48 6.26 -11.53
C ARG A 70 -2.84 4.99 -10.99
N HIS A 71 -1.99 5.11 -9.97
CA HIS A 71 -1.46 3.92 -9.31
C HIS A 71 -2.55 3.25 -8.47
N GLU A 72 -2.74 1.95 -8.67
CA GLU A 72 -3.64 1.13 -7.84
C GLU A 72 -3.11 0.94 -6.41
N ARG A 73 -1.79 1.12 -6.23
CA ARG A 73 -1.08 0.99 -4.96
C ARG A 73 -0.09 2.14 -4.78
N CYS A 74 0.24 2.47 -3.53
CA CYS A 74 1.34 3.39 -3.27
C CYS A 74 2.69 2.76 -3.65
N ASN A 75 3.46 3.44 -4.48
CA ASN A 75 4.77 2.98 -4.97
C ASN A 75 5.88 3.01 -3.90
N ASP A 76 5.60 3.56 -2.72
CA ASP A 76 6.54 3.51 -1.62
C ASP A 76 6.65 2.09 -1.10
N LYS A 77 7.90 1.60 -1.04
CA LYS A 77 8.21 0.21 -0.67
C LYS A 77 7.75 -0.15 0.74
N GLU A 78 7.66 0.81 1.64
CA GLU A 78 7.21 0.59 3.03
C GLU A 78 5.69 0.79 3.17
N CYS A 79 5.08 1.53 2.24
CA CYS A 79 3.65 1.77 2.26
C CYS A 79 2.86 0.66 1.57
N GLY A 80 3.08 0.43 0.26
CA GLY A 80 2.44 -0.62 -0.55
C GLY A 80 0.89 -0.65 -0.61
N GLN A 81 0.21 0.25 0.11
CA GLN A 81 -1.24 0.22 0.30
C GLN A 81 -2.02 0.46 -0.99
N VAL A 82 -3.12 -0.26 -1.16
CA VAL A 82 -4.09 0.01 -2.23
C VAL A 82 -4.71 1.38 -2.06
N VAL A 83 -4.80 2.09 -3.18
CA VAL A 83 -5.45 3.38 -3.29
C VAL A 83 -6.90 3.17 -3.73
N ASP A 84 -7.82 3.63 -2.90
CA ASP A 84 -9.25 3.62 -3.18
C ASP A 84 -9.66 4.88 -3.95
N TRP A 85 -9.87 4.70 -5.25
CA TRP A 85 -10.29 5.75 -6.18
C TRP A 85 -11.82 5.89 -6.33
N SER A 86 -12.62 5.26 -5.46
CA SER A 86 -14.08 5.22 -5.60
C SER A 86 -14.75 6.59 -5.63
N ASP A 87 -14.20 7.58 -4.93
CA ASP A 87 -14.72 8.97 -4.89
C ASP A 87 -14.32 9.81 -6.12
N GLU A 88 -13.35 9.35 -6.90
CA GLU A 88 -12.78 10.08 -8.05
C GLU A 88 -13.24 9.50 -9.40
N LYS A 89 -14.38 8.81 -9.39
CA LYS A 89 -15.09 8.27 -10.56
C LYS A 89 -16.19 9.19 -11.05
#